data_AF-A0A544YVP1-F1
#
_entry.id   AF-A0A544YVP1-F1
#
_cell.length_a   1.000
_cell.length_b   1.000
_cell.length_c   1.000
_cell.angle_alpha   90.00
_cell.angle_beta   90.00
_cell.angle_gamma   90.00
#
_symmetry.space_group_name_H-M   'P 1'
#
loop_
_entity.id
_entity.type
_entity.pdbx_description
1 polymer ?
#
loop_
_entity_poly.entity_id
_entity_poly.type
_entity_poly.pdbx_seq_one_letter_code
_entity_poly.pdbx_strand_id
1 'polypeptide(L)'
;MVLQGNPVDGESAPNGISRGEMVAISADRCVGSGLCQAMAPHIFGSDEHGRIAKVLRPRPEERDLGLIRDIAECCPVEAVLIRTTDGQS
;
A
#
# COMPACT_ATOMS: atom_id res chain seq x y z
N MET A 1 32.76 6.08 -7.92
CA MET A 1 31.30 6.19 -8.05
C MET A 1 30.69 5.10 -7.19
N VAL A 2 30.68 5.29 -5.87
CA VAL A 2 30.08 4.35 -4.92
C VAL A 2 28.67 4.85 -4.63
N LEU A 3 27.67 4.33 -5.34
CA LEU A 3 26.29 4.44 -4.86
C LEU A 3 26.17 3.43 -3.72
N GLN A 4 26.40 3.91 -2.51
CA GLN A 4 25.96 3.24 -1.29
C GLN A 4 24.47 2.95 -1.48
N GLY A 5 24.12 1.67 -1.65
CA GLY A 5 22.74 1.22 -1.54
C GLY A 5 22.28 1.60 -0.14
N ASN A 6 21.29 2.48 -0.06
CA ASN A 6 20.66 2.79 1.21
C ASN A 6 20.10 1.48 1.80
N PRO A 7 20.44 1.15 3.06
CA PRO A 7 19.75 0.08 3.75
C PRO A 7 18.27 0.46 3.87
N VAL A 8 17.38 -0.47 3.53
CA VAL A 8 15.96 -0.39 3.86
C VAL A 8 15.84 -0.43 5.39
N ASP A 9 15.93 0.74 6.01
CA ASP A 9 15.65 0.94 7.44
C ASP A 9 14.14 0.71 7.65
N GLY A 10 13.81 -0.57 7.84
CA GLY A 10 12.47 -1.05 8.17
C GLY A 10 12.31 -1.29 9.67
N GLU A 11 13.02 -0.55 10.52
CA GLU A 11 12.73 -0.50 11.96
C GLU A 11 11.77 0.66 12.24
N SER A 12 10.51 0.52 11.87
CA SER A 12 9.43 1.34 12.45
C SER A 12 8.78 0.57 13.58
N ALA A 13 9.06 1.07 14.79
CA ALA A 13 8.86 0.49 16.10
C ALA A 13 7.45 -0.05 16.43
N PRO A 14 7.36 -1.00 17.39
CA PRO A 14 6.11 -1.50 17.95
C PRO A 14 5.55 -0.53 19.01
N ASN A 15 4.36 0.05 18.79
CA ASN A 15 3.64 0.75 19.86
C ASN A 15 2.12 0.72 19.69
N GLY A 16 1.50 -0.32 20.25
CA GLY A 16 0.61 -0.12 21.40
C GLY A 16 -0.73 0.61 21.22
N ILE A 17 -1.28 0.80 20.02
CA ILE A 17 -2.70 1.17 19.85
C ILE A 17 -3.19 0.59 18.52
N SER A 18 -4.30 -0.15 18.52
CA SER A 18 -4.92 -0.80 17.36
C SER A 18 -5.47 0.17 16.29
N ARG A 19 -4.64 1.09 15.78
CA ARG A 19 -4.98 2.01 14.68
C ARG A 19 -5.18 1.18 13.43
N GLY A 20 -6.43 0.95 13.05
CA GLY A 20 -6.75 0.34 11.78
C GLY A 20 -6.41 1.30 10.65
N GLU A 21 -5.38 1.00 9.88
CA GLU A 21 -5.18 1.66 8.58
C GLU A 21 -6.03 0.95 7.54
N MET A 22 -6.74 1.75 6.75
CA MET A 22 -7.55 1.27 5.65
C MET A 22 -6.90 1.63 4.34
N VAL A 23 -6.72 0.64 3.46
CA VAL A 23 -6.21 0.86 2.11
C VAL A 23 -7.35 0.82 1.09
N ALA A 24 -7.30 1.74 0.14
CA ALA A 24 -8.23 1.84 -0.98
C ALA A 24 -7.47 2.15 -2.27
N ILE A 25 -8.06 1.83 -3.42
CA ILE A 25 -7.52 2.22 -4.73
C ILE A 25 -8.52 3.15 -5.41
N SER A 26 -8.02 4.27 -5.93
CA SER A 26 -8.77 5.19 -6.78
C SER A 26 -8.83 4.63 -8.20
N ALA A 27 -9.94 3.99 -8.59
CA ALA A 27 -10.13 3.48 -9.96
C ALA A 27 -10.01 4.58 -11.03
N ASP A 28 -10.36 5.82 -10.69
CA ASP A 28 -10.26 6.99 -11.57
C ASP A 28 -8.79 7.34 -11.93
N ARG A 29 -7.89 7.23 -10.96
CA ARG A 29 -6.44 7.50 -11.16
C ARG A 29 -5.66 6.27 -11.58
N CYS A 30 -6.19 5.07 -11.32
CA CYS A 30 -5.51 3.82 -11.58
C CYS A 30 -5.35 3.59 -13.09
N VAL A 31 -4.11 3.57 -13.56
CA VAL A 31 -3.76 3.28 -14.95
C VAL A 31 -3.54 1.79 -15.23
N GLY A 32 -3.74 0.92 -14.24
CA GLY A 32 -3.55 -0.53 -14.41
C GLY A 32 -2.09 -0.96 -14.54
N SER A 33 -1.15 -0.29 -13.87
CA SER A 33 0.28 -0.60 -13.98
C SER A 33 0.68 -2.00 -13.48
N GLY A 34 -0.15 -2.63 -12.65
CA GLY A 34 0.12 -3.94 -12.05
C GLY A 34 1.18 -3.94 -10.93
N LEU A 35 1.77 -2.79 -10.59
CA LEU A 35 2.84 -2.70 -9.58
C LEU A 35 2.39 -3.14 -8.18
N CYS A 36 1.23 -2.64 -7.73
CA CYS A 36 0.66 -3.00 -6.43
C CYS A 36 0.38 -4.50 -6.29
N GLN A 37 -0.10 -5.15 -7.36
CA GLN A 37 -0.32 -6.60 -7.37
C GLN A 37 1.00 -7.37 -7.43
N ALA A 38 2.02 -6.87 -8.12
CA ALA A 38 3.33 -7.51 -8.18
C ALA A 38 4.03 -7.50 -6.80
N MET A 39 3.86 -6.43 -6.03
CA MET A 39 4.47 -6.27 -4.71
C MET A 39 3.67 -6.95 -3.59
N ALA A 40 2.34 -6.85 -3.63
CA ALA A 40 1.45 -7.44 -2.62
C ALA A 40 0.21 -8.11 -3.25
N PRO A 41 0.38 -9.28 -3.90
CA PRO A 41 -0.73 -10.00 -4.55
C PRO A 41 -1.76 -10.54 -3.54
N HIS A 42 -1.41 -10.63 -2.26
CA HIS A 42 -2.31 -11.02 -1.17
C HIS A 42 -3.23 -9.88 -0.70
N ILE A 43 -2.88 -8.63 -1.01
CA ILE A 43 -3.63 -7.43 -0.59
C ILE A 43 -4.33 -6.79 -1.78
N PHE A 44 -3.65 -6.72 -2.92
CA PHE A 44 -4.16 -6.16 -4.16
C PHE A 44 -4.36 -7.26 -5.18
N GLY A 45 -5.56 -7.29 -5.75
CA GLY A 45 -5.90 -8.12 -6.90
C GLY A 45 -6.18 -7.25 -8.11
N SER A 46 -6.52 -7.91 -9.21
CA SER A 46 -7.05 -7.26 -10.40
C SER A 46 -8.54 -7.47 -10.44
N ASP A 47 -9.28 -6.49 -10.98
CA ASP A 47 -10.68 -6.69 -11.32
C ASP A 47 -10.84 -7.73 -12.45
N GLU A 48 -12.07 -8.15 -12.75
CA GLU A 48 -12.37 -9.21 -13.73
C GLU A 48 -11.82 -8.92 -15.13
N HIS A 49 -11.59 -7.64 -15.44
CA HIS A 49 -11.02 -7.17 -16.69
C HIS A 49 -9.49 -6.99 -16.67
N GLY A 50 -8.80 -7.21 -15.54
CA GLY A 50 -7.34 -7.08 -15.45
C GLY A 50 -6.80 -5.65 -15.56
N ARG A 51 -7.69 -4.65 -15.60
CA ARG A 51 -7.35 -3.25 -15.93
C ARG A 51 -7.16 -2.36 -14.71
N ILE A 52 -7.89 -2.62 -13.64
CA ILE A 52 -7.90 -1.81 -12.43
C ILE A 52 -7.54 -2.70 -11.26
N ALA A 53 -6.61 -2.23 -10.43
CA ALA A 53 -6.25 -2.91 -9.21
C ALA A 53 -7.37 -2.73 -8.16
N LYS A 54 -7.72 -3.81 -7.48
CA LYS A 54 -8.75 -3.89 -6.45
C LYS A 54 -8.12 -4.28 -5.13
N VAL A 55 -8.61 -3.70 -4.05
CA VAL A 55 -8.19 -4.08 -2.70
C VAL A 55 -8.97 -5.31 -2.25
N LEU A 56 -8.27 -6.42 -2.03
CA LEU A 56 -8.80 -7.66 -1.46
C LEU A 56 -8.87 -7.58 0.07
N ARG A 57 -7.88 -6.93 0.67
CA ARG A 57 -7.74 -6.74 2.12
C ARG A 57 -7.75 -5.24 2.44
N PRO A 58 -8.93 -4.63 2.69
CA PRO A 58 -9.01 -3.21 3.00
C PRO A 58 -8.37 -2.84 4.34
N ARG A 59 -8.19 -3.82 5.23
CA ARG A 59 -7.43 -3.69 6.47
C ARG A 59 -6.23 -4.63 6.41
N PRO A 60 -5.07 -4.17 5.91
CA PRO A 60 -3.84 -4.94 5.95
C PRO A 60 -3.37 -5.12 7.41
N GLU A 61 -2.53 -6.13 7.64
CA GLU A 61 -1.93 -6.35 8.95
C GLU A 61 -0.84 -5.30 9.22
N GLU A 62 -0.50 -5.07 10.49
CA GLU A 62 0.49 -4.03 10.84
C GLU A 62 1.85 -4.24 10.14
N ARG A 63 2.22 -5.51 9.93
CA ARG A 63 3.44 -5.89 9.19
C ARG A 63 3.41 -5.49 7.72
N ASP A 64 2.23 -5.46 7.10
CA ASP A 64 2.06 -5.07 5.70
C ASP A 64 1.99 -3.55 5.52
N LEU A 65 1.80 -2.76 6.58
CA LEU A 65 1.68 -1.30 6.48
C LEU A 65 2.92 -0.65 5.86
N GLY A 66 4.12 -1.15 6.20
CA GLY A 66 5.36 -0.71 5.56
C GLY A 66 5.36 -1.00 4.06
N LEU A 67 4.90 -2.19 3.66
CA LEU A 67 4.78 -2.59 2.26
C LEU A 67 3.74 -1.75 1.51
N ILE A 68 2.61 -1.42 2.13
CA ILE A 68 1.56 -0.57 1.53
C ILE A 68 2.08 0.84 1.25
N ARG A 69 2.87 1.41 2.17
CA ARG A 69 3.54 2.71 1.98
C ARG A 69 4.52 2.66 0.81
N ASP A 70 5.35 1.62 0.74
CA ASP A 70 6.30 1.39 -0.36
C ASP A 70 5.59 1.25 -1.74
N ILE A 71 4.45 0.58 -1.75
CA ILE A 71 3.61 0.47 -2.96
C ILE A 71 3.02 1.83 -3.36
N ALA A 72 2.62 2.65 -2.39
CA ALA A 72 2.05 3.97 -2.66
C ALA A 72 3.10 4.92 -3.25
N GLU A 73 4.34 4.92 -2.74
CA GLU A 73 5.46 5.71 -3.30
C GLU A 73 5.93 5.20 -4.67
N CYS A 74 5.84 3.89 -4.93
CA CYS A 74 6.16 3.32 -6.23
C CYS A 74 5.08 3.59 -7.29
N CYS A 75 3.87 4.03 -6.88
CA CYS A 75 2.77 4.25 -7.79
C CYS A 75 2.96 5.56 -8.59
N PRO A 76 3.11 5.50 -9.93
CA PRO A 76 3.38 6.70 -10.74
C PRO A 76 2.22 7.71 -10.79
N VAL A 77 1.04 7.30 -10.35
CA VAL A 77 -0.21 8.08 -10.38
C VAL A 77 -0.85 8.21 -8.99
N GLU A 78 -0.16 7.73 -7.96
CA GLU A 78 -0.61 7.83 -6.55
C GLU A 78 -2.06 7.35 -6.35
N ALA A 79 -2.44 6.28 -7.06
CA ALA A 79 -3.79 5.74 -7.03
C ALA A 79 -4.10 4.99 -5.72
N VAL A 80 -3.06 4.60 -4.97
CA VAL A 80 -3.17 3.89 -3.69
C VAL A 80 -3.42 4.91 -2.58
N LEU A 81 -4.56 4.77 -1.90
CA LEU A 81 -5.02 5.63 -0.82
C LEU A 81 -4.89 4.90 0.51
N ILE A 82 -4.22 5.54 1.48
CA ILE A 82 -4.11 5.05 2.85
C ILE A 82 -4.92 5.98 3.75
N ARG A 83 -5.85 5.44 4.52
CA ARG A 83 -6.67 6.16 5.49
C ARG A 83 -6.40 5.62 6.88
N THR A 84 -5.75 6.43 7.70
CA THR A 84 -5.67 6.17 9.14
C THR A 84 -7.01 6.56 9.76
N THR A 85 -7.72 5.61 10.39
CA THR A 85 -8.91 5.98 11.19
C THR A 85 -8.43 6.49 12.54
N ASP A 86 -7.90 7.71 12.56
CA ASP A 86 -7.73 8.44 13.81
C ASP A 86 -9.14 8.83 14.27
N GLY A 87 -9.65 8.12 15.28
CA GLY A 87 -10.97 8.34 15.84
C GLY A 87 -11.05 9.72 16.49
N GLN A 88 -11.32 10.74 15.69
CA GLN A 88 -11.57 12.10 16.18
C GLN A 88 -13.07 12.24 16.47
N SER A 89 -13.36 11.99 17.75
CA SER A 89 -14.48 12.41 18.63
C SER A 89 -15.61 13.26 18.05
#